data_AF-A0A0L8I6K2-F1
#
_entry.id   AF-A0A0L8I6K2-F1
#
_cell.length_a   1.000
_cell.length_b   1.000
_cell.length_c   1.000
_cell.angle_alpha   90.00
_cell.angle_beta   90.00
_cell.angle_gamma   90.00
#
_symmetry.space_group_name_H-M   'P 1'
#
loop_
_entity.id
_entity.type
_entity.pdbx_description
1 polymer ?
#
loop_
_entity_poly.entity_id
_entity_poly.type
_entity_poly.pdbx_seq_one_letter_code
_entity_poly.pdbx_strand_id
1 'polypeptide(L)'
;MIPYIQTRPNRRIYSRSLEAARIVLVVLELTVSVISFITIMTFGYLLKHFRWRCPLFSQMVVEIVPTEMSNETILLEGHTEWGKKEECWFTLSVSIIITLSSFIWAWLHLHFKRRIHQEGVSHSYVFLSVICEFILFFFSLVSSLKITTGEDVWCENLVRHIPDSAG
;
A
#
# COMPACT_ATOMS: atom_id res chain seq x y z
N MET A 1 -40.46 42.24 0.60
CA MET A 1 -40.17 40.98 -0.13
C MET A 1 -38.83 41.14 -0.83
N ILE A 2 -37.82 40.41 -0.38
CA ILE A 2 -36.47 40.43 -0.97
C ILE A 2 -36.45 39.31 -2.01
N PRO A 3 -36.17 39.58 -3.30
CA PRO A 3 -36.08 38.52 -4.29
C PRO A 3 -34.78 37.75 -4.08
N TYR A 4 -34.89 36.46 -3.77
CA TYR A 4 -33.77 35.52 -3.80
C TYR A 4 -33.31 35.38 -5.26
N ILE A 5 -32.26 36.12 -5.63
CA ILE A 5 -31.54 35.90 -6.88
C ILE A 5 -30.80 34.57 -6.72
N GLN A 6 -31.44 33.48 -7.13
CA GLN A 6 -30.82 32.18 -7.25
C GLN A 6 -29.88 32.24 -8.45
N THR A 7 -28.65 32.71 -8.22
CA THR A 7 -27.55 32.67 -9.17
C THR A 7 -27.28 31.22 -9.53
N ARG A 8 -27.85 30.74 -10.65
CA ARG A 8 -27.47 29.45 -11.23
C ARG A 8 -25.97 29.52 -11.54
N PRO A 9 -25.13 28.67 -10.94
CA PRO A 9 -23.71 28.66 -11.26
C PRO A 9 -23.53 28.40 -12.76
N ASN A 10 -22.63 29.14 -13.37
CA ASN A 10 -22.40 29.15 -14.81
C ASN A 10 -22.02 27.73 -15.29
N ARG A 11 -22.97 27.05 -15.94
CA ARG A 11 -22.92 25.62 -16.34
C ARG A 11 -21.64 25.24 -17.09
N ARG A 12 -21.03 26.21 -17.78
CA ARG A 12 -19.82 26.07 -18.60
C ARG A 12 -18.51 26.05 -17.79
N ILE A 13 -18.44 26.78 -16.67
CA ILE A 13 -17.31 26.71 -15.74
C ILE A 13 -17.38 25.39 -14.96
N TYR A 14 -18.61 25.01 -14.58
CA TYR A 14 -18.91 23.81 -13.81
C TYR A 14 -18.61 22.50 -14.57
N SER A 15 -18.79 22.47 -15.89
CA SER A 15 -18.42 21.32 -16.72
C SER A 15 -16.90 21.15 -16.84
N ARG A 16 -16.15 22.25 -16.98
CA ARG A 16 -14.68 22.22 -17.03
C ARG A 16 -14.05 21.71 -15.74
N SER A 17 -14.56 22.12 -14.59
CA SER A 17 -14.06 21.61 -13.29
C SER A 17 -14.31 20.11 -13.13
N LEU A 18 -15.43 19.59 -13.66
CA LEU A 18 -15.75 18.16 -13.62
C LEU A 18 -14.82 17.33 -14.51
N GLU A 19 -14.50 17.84 -15.71
CA GLU A 19 -13.55 17.22 -16.63
C GLU A 19 -12.14 17.19 -16.04
N ALA A 20 -11.69 18.31 -15.47
CA ALA A 20 -10.39 18.38 -14.79
C ALA A 20 -10.31 17.40 -13.61
N ALA A 21 -11.34 17.35 -12.76
CA ALA A 21 -11.41 16.42 -11.64
C ALA A 21 -11.30 14.95 -12.08
N ARG A 22 -11.90 14.58 -13.21
CA ARG A 22 -11.75 13.22 -13.76
C ARG A 22 -10.36 12.90 -14.27
N ILE A 23 -9.73 13.85 -14.96
CA ILE A 23 -8.36 13.63 -15.44
C ILE A 23 -7.44 13.40 -14.24
N VAL A 24 -7.58 14.23 -13.20
CA VAL A 24 -6.84 14.06 -11.94
C VAL A 24 -7.13 12.70 -11.32
N LEU A 25 -8.39 12.28 -11.28
CA LEU A 25 -8.79 10.99 -10.71
C LEU A 25 -8.14 9.80 -11.45
N VAL A 26 -8.21 9.79 -12.78
CA VAL A 26 -7.62 8.72 -13.61
C VAL A 26 -6.11 8.68 -13.46
N VAL A 27 -5.45 9.84 -13.41
CA VAL A 27 -4.00 9.90 -13.17
C VAL A 27 -3.68 9.32 -11.80
N LEU A 28 -4.44 9.67 -10.77
CA LEU A 28 -4.24 9.19 -9.41
C LEU A 28 -4.43 7.66 -9.32
N GLU A 29 -5.51 7.13 -9.88
CA GLU A 29 -5.79 5.68 -9.96
C GLU A 29 -4.65 4.91 -10.64
N LEU A 30 -4.14 5.43 -11.77
CA LEU A 30 -3.01 4.81 -12.47
C LEU A 30 -1.73 4.83 -11.63
N THR A 31 -1.43 5.95 -10.96
CA THR A 31 -0.25 6.03 -10.09
C THR A 31 -0.34 5.08 -8.89
N VAL A 32 -1.49 5.02 -8.22
CA VAL A 32 -1.74 4.11 -7.09
C VAL A 32 -1.67 2.66 -7.54
N SER A 33 -2.19 2.33 -8.73
CA SER A 33 -2.09 1.00 -9.31
C SER A 33 -0.64 0.58 -9.58
N VAL A 34 0.17 1.47 -10.17
CA VAL A 34 1.59 1.18 -10.46
C VAL A 34 2.38 0.97 -9.16
N ILE A 35 2.20 1.84 -8.16
CA ILE A 35 2.86 1.70 -6.86
C ILE A 35 2.45 0.39 -6.20
N SER A 36 1.15 0.07 -6.19
CA SER A 36 0.63 -1.16 -5.59
C SER A 36 1.16 -2.41 -6.30
N PHE A 37 1.27 -2.37 -7.63
CA PHE A 37 1.85 -3.47 -8.41
C PHE A 37 3.32 -3.71 -8.08
N ILE A 38 4.13 -2.64 -7.98
CA ILE A 38 5.53 -2.74 -7.56
C ILE A 38 5.61 -3.36 -6.16
N THR A 39 4.78 -2.90 -5.21
CA THR A 39 4.72 -3.46 -3.86
C THR A 39 4.40 -4.95 -3.87
N ILE A 40 3.40 -5.39 -4.66
CA ILE A 40 3.05 -6.82 -4.79
C ILE A 40 4.24 -7.63 -5.32
N MET A 41 4.92 -7.14 -6.36
CA MET A 41 6.03 -7.84 -6.98
C MET A 41 7.23 -7.96 -6.04
N THR A 42 7.66 -6.86 -5.43
CA THR A 42 8.77 -6.82 -4.49
C THR A 42 8.49 -7.70 -3.27
N PHE A 43 7.30 -7.54 -2.69
CA PHE A 43 6.94 -8.26 -1.48
C PHE A 43 6.64 -9.74 -1.72
N GLY A 44 6.00 -10.06 -2.85
CA GLY A 44 5.79 -11.43 -3.30
C GLY A 44 7.11 -12.15 -3.57
N TYR A 45 8.10 -11.46 -4.14
CA TYR A 45 9.44 -12.01 -4.31
C TYR A 45 10.13 -12.29 -2.96
N LEU A 46 10.08 -11.34 -2.02
CA LEU A 46 10.62 -11.49 -0.67
C LEU A 46 9.98 -12.69 0.06
N LEU A 47 8.65 -12.77 0.07
CA LEU A 47 7.93 -13.89 0.68
C LEU A 47 8.32 -15.23 0.09
N LYS A 48 8.47 -15.31 -1.24
CA LYS A 48 8.91 -16.53 -1.92
C LYS A 48 10.33 -16.92 -1.50
N HIS A 49 11.23 -15.94 -1.41
CA HIS A 49 12.61 -16.15 -0.99
C HIS A 49 12.69 -16.69 0.45
N PHE A 50 11.90 -16.12 1.36
CA PHE A 50 11.84 -16.53 2.77
C PHE A 50 10.85 -17.69 3.05
N ARG A 51 10.51 -18.50 2.03
CA ARG A 51 9.62 -19.68 2.16
C ARG A 51 8.28 -19.38 2.85
N TRP A 52 7.64 -18.27 2.47
CA TRP A 52 6.37 -17.77 3.00
C TRP A 52 6.40 -17.39 4.49
N ARG A 53 7.59 -17.13 5.04
CA ARG A 53 7.74 -16.53 6.37
C ARG A 53 7.78 -15.00 6.24
N CYS A 54 7.26 -14.31 7.25
CA CYS A 54 7.17 -12.85 7.26
C CYS A 54 8.50 -12.24 7.71
N PRO A 55 9.26 -11.56 6.82
CA PRO A 55 10.52 -10.92 7.21
C PRO A 55 10.28 -9.59 7.96
N LEU A 56 9.15 -8.91 7.72
CA LEU A 56 8.81 -7.66 8.42
C LEU A 56 8.75 -7.90 9.92
N PHE A 57 9.36 -7.01 10.70
CA PHE A 57 9.39 -7.11 12.16
C PHE A 57 9.97 -8.42 12.69
N SER A 58 10.79 -9.12 11.88
CA SER A 58 11.51 -10.29 12.37
C SER A 58 12.61 -9.87 13.36
N GLN A 59 12.77 -10.67 14.39
CA GLN A 59 13.77 -10.48 15.44
C GLN A 59 14.78 -11.61 15.34
N MET A 60 16.07 -11.28 15.34
CA MET A 60 17.12 -12.27 15.54
C MET A 60 17.29 -12.44 17.05
N VAL A 61 16.98 -13.64 17.54
CA VAL A 61 17.21 -14.01 18.93
C VAL A 61 18.46 -14.89 18.93
N VAL A 62 19.50 -14.41 19.61
CA VAL A 62 20.70 -15.20 19.86
C VAL A 62 20.52 -15.82 21.23
N GLU A 63 20.21 -17.11 21.28
CA GLU A 63 20.18 -17.84 22.55
C GLU A 63 21.59 -18.34 22.87
N ILE A 64 22.02 -18.04 24.09
CA ILE A 64 23.27 -18.56 24.66
C ILE A 64 22.93 -19.95 25.20
N VAL A 65 23.23 -21.01 24.44
CA VAL A 65 22.99 -22.38 24.90
C VAL A 65 24.22 -22.83 25.70
N PRO A 66 24.10 -23.05 27.03
CA PRO A 66 25.19 -23.62 27.81
C PRO A 66 25.39 -25.08 27.37
N THR A 67 26.56 -25.41 26.83
CA THR A 67 26.89 -26.78 26.46
C THR A 67 27.27 -27.55 27.72
N GLU A 68 26.52 -28.59 28.08
CA GLU A 68 26.78 -29.43 29.28
C GLU A 68 28.15 -30.14 29.28
N MET A 69 28.92 -30.09 28.19
CA MET A 69 30.12 -30.92 27.99
C MET A 69 31.46 -30.19 28.15
N SER A 70 31.51 -28.86 28.25
CA SER A 70 32.73 -28.17 28.69
C SER A 70 32.43 -26.73 29.09
N ASN A 71 33.02 -26.28 30.21
CA ASN A 71 32.85 -24.95 30.78
C ASN A 71 33.46 -23.80 29.93
N GLU A 72 33.87 -24.05 28.68
CA GLU A 72 34.69 -23.11 27.90
C GLU A 72 34.12 -22.77 26.51
N THR A 73 33.07 -23.45 26.05
CA THR A 73 32.46 -23.16 24.75
C THR A 73 31.02 -22.69 24.92
N ILE A 74 30.77 -21.41 24.72
CA ILE A 74 29.41 -20.88 24.61
C ILE A 74 28.97 -21.07 23.15
N LEU A 75 27.93 -21.88 22.92
CA LEU A 75 27.38 -22.08 21.58
C LEU A 75 26.30 -21.01 21.37
N LEU A 76 26.57 -20.06 20.47
CA LEU A 76 25.59 -19.06 20.04
C LEU A 76 24.72 -19.71 18.96
N GLU A 77 23.53 -20.16 19.33
CA GLU A 77 22.53 -20.65 18.38
C GLU A 77 21.64 -19.46 18.00
N GLY A 78 21.88 -18.89 16.81
CA GLY A 78 21.08 -17.80 16.28
C GLY A 78 19.78 -18.33 15.67
N HIS A 79 18.64 -17.96 16.24
CA HIS A 79 17.32 -18.27 15.67
C HIS A 79 16.60 -16.97 15.27
N THR A 80 16.12 -16.91 14.02
CA THR A 80 15.28 -15.81 13.55
C THR A 80 13.83 -16.09 13.94
N GLU A 81 13.28 -15.30 14.86
CA GLU A 81 11.85 -15.21 15.09
C GLU A 81 11.23 -14.36 13.99
N TRP A 82 10.41 -15.00 13.16
CA TRP A 82 9.74 -14.33 12.04
C TRP A 82 8.60 -13.46 12.56
N GLY A 83 8.36 -12.33 11.89
CA GLY A 83 7.27 -11.44 12.26
C GLY A 83 5.89 -12.12 12.12
N LYS A 84 4.87 -11.46 12.67
CA LYS A 84 3.49 -11.96 12.61
C LYS A 84 3.06 -12.16 11.15
N LYS A 85 2.58 -13.37 10.84
CA LYS A 85 2.08 -13.70 9.49
C LYS A 85 0.93 -12.78 9.07
N GLU A 86 0.07 -12.41 10.03
CA GLU A 86 -1.10 -11.56 9.81
C GLU A 86 -0.72 -10.20 9.19
N GLU A 87 0.37 -9.58 9.65
CA GLU A 87 0.86 -8.30 9.13
C GLU A 87 1.34 -8.42 7.68
N CYS A 88 2.04 -9.50 7.37
CA CYS A 88 2.51 -9.83 6.03
C CYS A 88 1.34 -10.01 5.05
N TRP A 89 0.37 -10.83 5.47
CA TRP A 89 -0.81 -11.15 4.68
C TRP A 89 -1.71 -9.93 4.48
N PHE A 90 -1.84 -9.08 5.51
CA PHE A 90 -2.57 -7.82 5.42
C PHE A 90 -1.96 -6.91 4.35
N THR A 91 -0.64 -6.66 4.43
CA THR A 91 0.09 -5.80 3.47
C THR A 91 -0.04 -6.30 2.03
N LEU A 92 0.11 -7.61 1.81
CA LEU A 92 -0.04 -8.22 0.48
C LEU A 92 -1.49 -8.10 -0.02
N SER A 93 -2.47 -8.47 0.81
CA SER A 93 -3.89 -8.49 0.42
C SER A 93 -4.42 -7.10 0.12
N VAL A 94 -4.07 -6.11 0.95
CA VAL A 94 -4.43 -4.69 0.74
C VAL A 94 -3.88 -4.20 -0.60
N SER A 95 -2.61 -4.47 -0.89
CA SER A 95 -1.99 -4.06 -2.15
C SER A 95 -2.67 -4.69 -3.38
N ILE A 96 -3.07 -5.97 -3.29
CA ILE A 96 -3.84 -6.67 -4.34
C ILE A 96 -5.21 -6.02 -4.53
N ILE A 97 -5.95 -5.79 -3.44
CA ILE A 97 -7.30 -5.19 -3.49
C ILE A 97 -7.23 -3.79 -4.11
N ILE A 98 -6.24 -2.98 -3.74
CA ILE A 98 -6.03 -1.64 -4.31
C ILE A 98 -5.78 -1.77 -5.82
N THR A 99 -4.88 -2.65 -6.25
CA THR A 99 -4.55 -2.82 -7.67
C THR A 99 -5.77 -3.23 -8.50
N LEU A 100 -6.56 -4.18 -8.01
CA LEU A 100 -7.79 -4.62 -8.68
C LEU A 100 -8.85 -3.51 -8.69
N SER A 101 -9.02 -2.81 -7.57
CA SER A 101 -9.98 -1.72 -7.47
C SER A 101 -9.65 -0.59 -8.44
N SER A 102 -8.39 -0.13 -8.47
CA SER A 102 -7.94 0.91 -9.40
C SER A 102 -8.13 0.49 -10.86
N PHE A 103 -7.92 -0.79 -11.20
CA PHE A 103 -8.18 -1.29 -12.56
C PHE A 103 -9.67 -1.26 -12.91
N ILE A 104 -10.55 -1.68 -11.99
CA ILE A 104 -12.00 -1.66 -12.16
C ILE A 104 -12.49 -0.21 -12.33
N TRP A 105 -12.03 0.71 -11.49
CA TRP A 105 -12.40 2.13 -11.56
C TRP A 105 -11.91 2.78 -12.85
N ALA A 106 -10.65 2.57 -13.24
CA ALA A 106 -10.11 3.09 -14.48
C ALA A 106 -10.90 2.57 -15.71
N TRP A 107 -11.22 1.27 -15.72
CA TRP A 107 -12.07 0.66 -16.75
C TRP A 107 -13.46 1.31 -16.80
N LEU A 108 -14.08 1.49 -15.62
CA LEU A 108 -15.40 2.11 -15.49
C LEU A 108 -15.39 3.55 -15.99
N HIS A 109 -14.37 4.35 -15.65
CA HIS A 109 -14.19 5.72 -16.12
C HIS A 109 -13.99 5.82 -17.64
N LEU A 110 -13.22 4.90 -18.24
CA LEU A 110 -13.03 4.81 -19.69
C LEU A 110 -14.32 4.44 -20.41
N HIS A 111 -15.07 3.45 -19.89
CA HIS A 111 -16.32 2.99 -20.51
C HIS A 111 -17.44 4.02 -20.34
N PHE A 112 -17.53 4.69 -19.19
CA PHE A 112 -18.45 5.80 -19.00
C PHE A 112 -18.13 6.95 -19.95
N LYS A 113 -16.87 7.32 -20.20
CA LYS A 113 -16.53 8.38 -21.16
C LYS A 113 -17.21 8.20 -22.52
N ARG A 114 -17.39 6.95 -22.95
CA ARG A 114 -18.09 6.58 -24.20
C ARG A 114 -19.61 6.82 -24.16
N ARG A 115 -20.24 6.65 -22.99
CA ARG A 115 -21.70 6.85 -22.77
C ARG A 115 -22.07 8.28 -22.39
N ILE A 116 -21.14 9.01 -21.78
CA ILE A 116 -21.33 10.38 -21.28
C ILE A 116 -21.60 11.39 -22.39
N HIS A 117 -21.14 11.11 -23.61
CA HIS A 117 -21.43 11.95 -24.76
C HIS A 117 -22.95 12.04 -25.07
N GLN A 118 -23.78 11.15 -24.51
CA GLN A 118 -25.21 11.11 -24.77
C GLN A 118 -26.10 11.60 -23.61
N GLU A 119 -25.71 11.45 -22.33
CA GLU A 119 -26.66 11.68 -21.21
C GLU A 119 -26.14 12.60 -20.09
N GLY A 120 -24.88 13.05 -20.14
CA GLY A 120 -24.27 13.79 -19.04
C GLY A 120 -24.03 12.90 -17.81
N VAL A 121 -23.27 13.39 -16.83
CA VAL A 121 -22.82 12.55 -15.70
C VAL A 121 -23.36 13.08 -14.40
N SER A 122 -23.84 12.20 -13.54
CA SER A 122 -24.24 12.57 -12.19
C SER A 122 -23.03 13.02 -11.38
N HIS A 123 -23.14 14.18 -10.74
CA HIS A 123 -22.12 14.72 -9.85
C HIS A 123 -21.86 13.80 -8.66
N SER A 124 -22.91 13.11 -8.18
CA SER A 124 -22.82 12.13 -7.10
C SER A 124 -21.86 10.98 -7.42
N TYR A 125 -21.78 10.54 -8.68
CA TYR A 125 -20.85 9.49 -9.07
C TYR A 125 -19.40 9.94 -8.94
N VAL A 126 -19.06 11.12 -9.49
CA VAL A 126 -17.69 11.66 -9.41
C VAL A 126 -17.28 11.89 -7.96
N PHE A 127 -18.18 12.42 -7.14
CA PHE A 127 -17.91 12.63 -5.72
C PHE A 127 -17.65 11.32 -4.96
N LEU A 128 -18.44 10.28 -5.25
CA LEU A 128 -18.26 8.96 -4.65
C LEU A 128 -16.95 8.31 -5.08
N SER A 129 -16.58 8.43 -6.37
CA SER A 129 -15.27 7.97 -6.86
C SER A 129 -14.11 8.65 -6.14
N VAL A 130 -14.17 9.97 -5.93
CA VAL A 130 -13.14 10.72 -5.17
C VAL A 130 -12.99 10.20 -3.75
N ILE A 131 -14.11 9.94 -3.05
CA ILE A 131 -14.08 9.41 -1.68
C ILE A 131 -13.46 8.01 -1.66
N CYS A 132 -13.89 7.12 -2.56
CA CYS A 132 -13.34 5.77 -2.66
C CYS A 132 -11.84 5.80 -2.92
N GLU A 133 -11.39 6.64 -3.84
CA GLU A 133 -9.97 6.75 -4.18
C GLU A 133 -9.13 7.31 -3.02
N PHE A 134 -9.68 8.27 -2.27
CA PHE A 134 -9.02 8.78 -1.06
C PHE A 134 -8.84 7.68 -0.01
N ILE A 135 -9.83 6.80 0.17
CA ILE A 135 -9.75 5.66 1.08
C ILE A 135 -8.66 4.67 0.60
N LEU A 136 -8.65 4.33 -0.69
CA LEU A 136 -7.63 3.43 -1.27
C LEU A 136 -6.23 4.00 -1.11
N PHE A 137 -6.06 5.30 -1.36
CA PHE A 137 -4.80 6.01 -1.16
C PHE A 137 -4.34 5.95 0.31
N PHE A 138 -5.25 6.15 1.27
CA PHE A 138 -4.91 6.04 2.70
C PHE A 138 -4.41 4.63 3.06
N PHE A 139 -5.08 3.58 2.61
CA PHE A 139 -4.62 2.21 2.85
C PHE A 139 -3.30 1.89 2.15
N SER A 140 -3.07 2.44 0.95
CA SER A 140 -1.79 2.35 0.25
C SER A 140 -0.66 2.94 1.09
N LEU A 141 -0.85 4.16 1.63
CA LEU A 141 0.12 4.81 2.51
C LEU A 141 0.40 3.99 3.77
N VAL A 142 -0.62 3.46 4.43
CA VAL A 142 -0.46 2.61 5.63
C VAL A 142 0.34 1.35 5.29
N SER A 143 0.05 0.71 4.15
CA SER A 143 0.79 -0.46 3.66
C SER A 143 2.26 -0.13 3.43
N SER A 144 2.55 0.98 2.72
CA SER A 144 3.92 1.44 2.47
C SER A 144 4.66 1.76 3.77
N LEU A 145 4.03 2.46 4.72
CA LEU A 145 4.63 2.76 6.02
C LEU A 145 4.99 1.49 6.81
N LYS A 146 4.11 0.48 6.79
CA LYS A 146 4.41 -0.83 7.42
C LYS A 146 5.60 -1.52 6.76
N ILE A 147 5.75 -1.40 5.45
CA ILE A 147 6.89 -1.96 4.73
C ILE A 147 8.18 -1.27 5.14
N THR A 148 8.22 0.06 5.07
CA THR A 148 9.42 0.83 5.42
C THR A 148 9.82 0.62 6.88
N THR A 149 8.88 0.73 7.82
CA THR A 149 9.18 0.52 9.24
C THR A 149 9.58 -0.93 9.56
N GLY A 150 8.95 -1.91 8.91
CA GLY A 150 9.30 -3.31 9.09
C GLY A 150 10.67 -3.67 8.50
N GLU A 151 11.08 -3.00 7.42
CA GLU A 151 12.43 -3.12 6.84
C GLU A 151 13.49 -2.46 7.74
N ASP A 152 13.23 -1.26 8.25
CA ASP A 152 14.14 -0.57 9.17
C ASP A 152 14.41 -1.41 10.43
N VAL A 153 13.36 -1.97 11.05
CA VAL A 153 13.50 -2.85 12.22
C VAL A 153 14.28 -4.11 11.87
N TRP A 154 14.07 -4.67 10.68
CA TRP A 154 14.79 -5.86 10.25
C TRP A 154 16.28 -5.57 10.05
N CYS A 155 16.61 -4.46 9.39
CA CYS A 155 17.99 -4.01 9.20
C CYS A 155 18.68 -3.67 10.52
N GLU A 156 18.00 -2.98 11.43
CA GLU A 156 18.52 -2.67 12.78
C GLU A 156 18.81 -3.93 13.59
N ASN A 157 17.92 -4.93 13.52
CA ASN A 157 18.14 -6.22 14.17
C ASN A 157 19.29 -6.99 13.54
N LEU A 158 19.45 -6.93 12.22
CA LEU A 158 20.54 -7.57 11.49
C LEU A 158 21.89 -6.97 11.90
N VAL A 159 22.02 -5.63 11.90
CA VAL A 159 23.25 -4.94 12.29
C VAL A 159 23.63 -5.21 13.75
N ARG A 160 22.64 -5.30 14.65
CA ARG A 160 22.91 -5.59 16.07
C ARG A 160 23.41 -7.00 16.35
N HIS A 161 23.05 -7.97 15.51
CA HIS A 161 23.31 -9.40 15.78
C HIS A 161 24.34 -10.03 14.83
N ILE A 162 24.74 -9.36 13.75
CA ILE A 162 25.93 -9.74 13.00
C ILE A 162 27.14 -9.20 13.79
N PRO A 163 27.97 -10.06 14.42
CA PRO A 163 29.21 -9.60 15.02
C PRO A 163 30.07 -9.00 13.91
N ASP A 164 30.60 -7.80 14.16
CA ASP A 164 31.53 -7.12 13.27
C ASP A 164 32.60 -8.09 12.75
N SER A 165 32.49 -8.49 11.48
CA SER A 165 33.60 -9.09 10.73
C SER A 165 34.59 -8.02 10.29
N ALA A 166 34.92 -7.10 11.20
CA ALA A 166 35.90 -6.04 11.02
C ALA A 166 36.79 -5.96 12.26
N GLY A 167 37.71 -6.92 12.33
CA GLY A 167 38.82 -7.00 13.29
C GLY A 167 39.80 -8.07 12.85
#